data_AF-A0A5C7EZ31-F1
#
_entry.id   AF-A0A5C7EZ31-F1
#
_cell.length_a   1.000
_cell.length_b   1.000
_cell.length_c   1.000
_cell.angle_alpha   90.00
_cell.angle_beta   90.00
_cell.angle_gamma   90.00
#
_symmetry.space_group_name_H-M   'P 1'
#
loop_
_entity.id
_entity.type
_entity.pdbx_description
1 polymer ?
#
loop_
_entity_poly.entity_id
_entity_poly.type
_entity_poly.pdbx_seq_one_letter_code
_entity_poly.pdbx_strand_id
1 'polypeptide(L)'
;MNLHRLLTERAAQGKPVRVVLLGAGKFGTMFLSQARRTPGLHVAGIADLSPQRVRDALARAGWPQAQYAAASLGQALDSGGTFITDDALSLIAAGPVEVVIDATGAPAAGIRHVLACCQHGKHVVMVNVEADALAGPLLARRCREAGVVYSLAYGDQPALICEMVDWARAAGFEVVAAGKGTKYLPEYHRSTPETVWGYYGFSPEMVARGDFNGRMFNSFLDGTKSAIEMAAVANATGLTPAPQGLGFPPCGVDDLPRVLKPRSDGGELHHRGQVEVVSSLERDGRPVPRDLRWGVYVTFAADSDYVRRCFKEYGLVTDDSGNYSAMYKPYHLIGLELGISVASVALRGEPTGAPHGFLGDVVATAKRDLKAGETLDGEGGFTVYGRLLPAADSLALGGLPIGLAHGVKLKRSVAAGAPVTWGDVELGDSEAIRFRREMEQAFAPSQTRAAG
;
A
#
# COMPACT_ATOMS: atom_id res chain seq x y z
N MET A 1 -19.41 4.27 13.18
CA MET A 1 -19.04 2.95 12.62
C MET A 1 -19.76 1.83 13.39
N ASN A 2 -20.27 0.77 12.75
CA ASN A 2 -21.09 -0.28 13.40
C ASN A 2 -20.62 -1.73 13.16
N LEU A 3 -19.39 -1.93 12.65
CA LEU A 3 -18.86 -3.23 12.22
C LEU A 3 -18.87 -4.30 13.32
N HIS A 4 -18.45 -3.95 14.54
CA HIS A 4 -18.43 -4.89 15.67
C HIS A 4 -19.82 -5.45 16.00
N ARG A 5 -20.86 -4.62 15.95
CA ARG A 5 -22.26 -5.05 16.15
C ARG A 5 -22.68 -6.06 15.07
N LEU A 6 -22.41 -5.75 13.79
CA LEU A 6 -22.74 -6.64 12.67
C LEU A 6 -21.98 -7.98 12.74
N LEU A 7 -20.73 -7.96 13.17
CA LEU A 7 -19.93 -9.17 13.41
C LEU A 7 -20.53 -10.04 14.53
N THR A 8 -20.98 -9.42 15.62
CA THR A 8 -21.66 -10.13 16.71
C THR A 8 -22.98 -10.75 16.24
N GLU A 9 -23.72 -10.06 15.37
CA GLU A 9 -24.94 -10.60 14.76
C GLU A 9 -24.66 -11.83 13.88
N ARG A 10 -23.61 -11.78 13.04
CA ARG A 10 -23.15 -12.94 12.26
C ARG A 10 -22.79 -14.13 13.15
N ALA A 11 -22.11 -13.87 14.27
CA ALA A 11 -21.78 -14.89 15.25
C ALA A 11 -23.04 -15.54 15.86
N ALA A 12 -24.00 -14.72 16.31
CA ALA A 12 -25.26 -15.19 16.90
C ALA A 12 -26.12 -15.99 15.92
N GLN A 13 -26.02 -15.69 14.62
CA GLN A 13 -26.73 -16.42 13.55
C GLN A 13 -26.03 -17.73 13.13
N GLY A 14 -24.85 -18.06 13.67
CA GLY A 14 -24.07 -19.20 13.23
C GLY A 14 -23.57 -19.08 11.78
N LYS A 15 -23.47 -17.86 11.27
CA LYS A 15 -23.03 -17.55 9.90
C LYS A 15 -21.83 -16.61 9.98
N PRO A 16 -20.63 -17.06 10.38
CA PRO A 16 -19.46 -16.19 10.42
C PRO A 16 -19.08 -15.72 9.01
N VAL A 17 -18.40 -14.58 8.90
CA VAL A 17 -17.70 -14.17 7.68
C VAL A 17 -16.57 -15.16 7.42
N ARG A 18 -16.63 -15.89 6.32
CA ARG A 18 -15.65 -16.91 5.96
C ARG A 18 -14.55 -16.31 5.08
N VAL A 19 -13.33 -16.37 5.59
CA VAL A 19 -12.17 -15.77 4.93
C VAL A 19 -11.09 -16.79 4.64
N VAL A 20 -10.33 -16.53 3.58
CA VAL A 20 -9.06 -17.22 3.31
C VAL A 20 -7.92 -16.23 3.25
N LEU A 21 -6.77 -16.63 3.79
CA LEU A 21 -5.54 -15.83 3.79
C LEU A 21 -4.52 -16.46 2.84
N LEU A 22 -4.00 -15.67 1.91
CA LEU A 22 -2.94 -16.07 1.00
C LEU A 22 -1.64 -15.40 1.44
N GLY A 23 -0.68 -16.19 1.91
CA GLY A 23 0.58 -15.72 2.48
C GLY A 23 0.51 -15.52 4.01
N ALA A 24 1.32 -16.28 4.75
CA ALA A 24 1.39 -16.21 6.22
C ALA A 24 2.64 -15.46 6.71
N GLY A 25 3.06 -14.42 5.98
CA GLY A 25 4.15 -13.53 6.38
C GLY A 25 3.83 -12.69 7.62
N LYS A 26 4.65 -11.68 7.91
CA LYS A 26 4.48 -10.81 9.11
C LYS A 26 3.09 -10.18 9.18
N PHE A 27 2.61 -9.59 8.08
CA PHE A 27 1.29 -8.95 8.02
C PHE A 27 0.16 -9.96 8.28
N GLY A 28 0.16 -11.08 7.55
CA GLY A 28 -0.82 -12.16 7.73
C GLY A 28 -0.81 -12.73 9.15
N THR A 29 0.36 -12.94 9.74
CA THR A 29 0.51 -13.41 11.13
C THR A 29 -0.07 -12.41 12.13
N MET A 30 0.14 -11.10 11.92
CA MET A 30 -0.47 -10.05 12.75
C MET A 30 -2.00 -10.10 12.68
N PHE A 31 -2.58 -10.28 11.48
CA PHE A 31 -4.02 -10.49 11.33
C PHE A 31 -4.51 -11.74 12.07
N LEU A 32 -3.83 -12.88 11.89
CA LEU A 32 -4.18 -14.14 12.55
C LEU A 32 -4.17 -14.02 14.08
N SER A 33 -3.30 -13.18 14.66
CA SER A 33 -3.27 -12.92 16.11
C SER A 33 -4.52 -12.21 16.66
N GLN A 34 -5.25 -11.50 15.80
CA GLN A 34 -6.50 -10.82 16.13
C GLN A 34 -7.72 -11.61 15.68
N ALA A 35 -7.64 -12.26 14.51
CA ALA A 35 -8.77 -12.89 13.83
C ALA A 35 -9.53 -13.88 14.73
N ARG A 36 -8.82 -14.73 15.49
CA ARG A 36 -9.42 -15.70 16.42
C ARG A 36 -10.29 -15.05 17.51
N ARG A 37 -9.97 -13.81 17.90
CA ARG A 37 -10.69 -13.06 18.95
C ARG A 37 -11.81 -12.20 18.39
N THR A 38 -12.02 -12.21 17.07
CA THR A 38 -13.05 -11.41 16.40
C THR A 38 -14.32 -12.24 16.28
N PRO A 39 -15.43 -11.88 16.97
CA PRO A 39 -16.68 -12.60 16.87
C PRO A 39 -17.18 -12.63 15.42
N GLY A 40 -17.78 -13.74 14.99
CA GLY A 40 -18.41 -13.82 13.67
C GLY A 40 -17.42 -13.77 12.50
N LEU A 41 -16.13 -13.99 12.75
CA LEU A 41 -15.10 -14.16 11.73
C LEU A 41 -14.56 -15.61 11.78
N HIS A 42 -14.42 -16.24 10.63
CA HIS A 42 -13.87 -17.59 10.50
C HIS A 42 -12.79 -17.61 9.42
N VAL A 43 -11.54 -17.84 9.83
CA VAL A 43 -10.43 -18.11 8.90
C VAL A 43 -10.53 -19.58 8.49
N ALA A 44 -11.23 -19.84 7.39
CA ALA A 44 -11.54 -21.21 6.93
C ALA A 44 -10.33 -21.87 6.26
N GLY A 45 -9.47 -21.08 5.61
CA GLY A 45 -8.30 -21.59 4.90
C GLY A 45 -7.12 -20.61 4.91
N ILE A 46 -5.90 -21.15 4.90
CA ILE A 46 -4.68 -20.40 4.71
C ILE A 46 -3.82 -21.10 3.67
N ALA A 47 -3.45 -20.38 2.61
CA ALA A 47 -2.54 -20.88 1.59
C ALA A 47 -1.18 -20.18 1.67
N ASP A 48 -0.10 -20.96 1.61
CA ASP A 48 1.27 -20.45 1.47
C ASP A 48 2.09 -21.48 0.71
N LEU A 49 3.04 -21.04 -0.12
CA LEU A 49 3.97 -21.94 -0.83
C LEU A 49 4.74 -22.87 0.13
N SER A 50 4.82 -22.53 1.41
CA SER A 50 5.25 -23.43 2.46
C SER A 50 4.17 -23.55 3.54
N PRO A 51 3.38 -24.64 3.53
CA PRO A 51 2.42 -24.95 4.59
C PRO A 51 3.06 -24.99 5.98
N GLN A 52 4.34 -25.36 6.09
CA GLN A 52 5.06 -25.35 7.36
C GLN A 52 5.21 -23.92 7.92
N ARG A 53 5.51 -22.92 7.07
CA ARG A 53 5.56 -21.51 7.52
C ARG A 53 4.25 -21.05 8.13
N VAL A 54 3.12 -21.53 7.60
CA VAL A 54 1.78 -21.24 8.17
C VAL A 54 1.65 -21.83 9.57
N ARG A 55 2.05 -23.09 9.76
CA ARG A 55 2.00 -23.76 11.08
C ARG A 55 2.86 -23.03 12.11
N ASP A 56 4.07 -22.62 11.71
CA ASP A 56 4.98 -21.88 12.59
C ASP A 56 4.42 -20.49 12.92
N ALA A 57 3.83 -19.80 11.94
CA ALA A 57 3.17 -18.51 12.14
C ALA A 57 1.98 -18.61 13.11
N LEU A 58 1.12 -19.61 12.93
CA LEU A 58 -0.02 -19.86 13.82
C LEU A 58 0.44 -20.19 15.25
N ALA A 59 1.45 -21.04 15.41
CA ALA A 59 2.05 -21.35 16.70
C ALA A 59 2.60 -20.07 17.39
N ARG A 60 3.35 -19.23 16.66
CA ARG A 60 3.83 -17.93 17.17
C ARG A 60 2.69 -16.98 17.52
N ALA A 61 1.62 -16.97 16.75
CA ALA A 61 0.40 -16.19 17.03
C ALA A 61 -0.46 -16.79 18.16
N GLY A 62 0.00 -17.88 18.79
CA GLY A 62 -0.66 -18.53 19.92
C GLY A 62 -1.94 -19.29 19.54
N TRP A 63 -2.03 -19.82 18.32
CA TRP A 63 -3.14 -20.70 17.90
C TRP A 63 -2.98 -22.10 18.47
N PRO A 64 -4.03 -22.68 19.07
CA PRO A 64 -4.04 -24.10 19.43
C PRO A 64 -3.98 -24.98 18.20
N GLN A 65 -3.17 -26.05 18.23
CA GLN A 65 -2.99 -26.97 17.10
C GLN A 65 -4.31 -27.54 16.58
N ALA A 66 -5.25 -27.85 17.47
CA ALA A 66 -6.57 -28.36 17.11
C ALA A 66 -7.36 -27.41 16.20
N GLN A 67 -7.11 -26.09 16.27
CA GLN A 67 -7.84 -25.11 15.46
C GLN A 67 -7.36 -25.05 14.01
N TYR A 68 -6.18 -25.57 13.67
CA TYR A 68 -5.66 -25.60 12.30
C TYR A 68 -5.26 -27.02 11.85
N ALA A 69 -5.94 -28.02 12.42
CA ALA A 69 -5.74 -29.43 12.13
C ALA A 69 -6.70 -29.99 11.08
N ALA A 70 -7.58 -29.16 10.49
CA ALA A 70 -8.51 -29.63 9.47
C ALA A 70 -7.73 -30.17 8.25
N ALA A 71 -8.09 -31.35 7.77
CA ALA A 71 -7.45 -32.03 6.64
C ALA A 71 -8.01 -31.59 5.28
N SER A 72 -9.14 -30.88 5.28
CA SER A 72 -9.75 -30.31 4.09
C SER A 72 -10.51 -29.04 4.44
N LEU A 73 -10.81 -28.22 3.43
CA LEU A 73 -11.66 -27.05 3.60
C LEU A 73 -13.07 -27.42 4.07
N GLY A 74 -13.64 -28.54 3.58
CA GLY A 74 -14.95 -29.02 4.05
C GLY A 74 -14.95 -29.27 5.56
N GLN A 75 -13.95 -30.00 6.06
CA GLN A 75 -13.81 -30.22 7.51
C GLN A 75 -13.61 -28.92 8.29
N ALA A 76 -12.85 -27.96 7.75
CA ALA A 76 -12.68 -26.65 8.37
C ALA A 76 -14.01 -25.88 8.49
N LEU A 77 -14.83 -25.91 7.44
CA LEU A 77 -16.14 -25.26 7.39
C LEU A 77 -17.15 -25.88 8.36
N ASP A 78 -17.12 -27.20 8.54
CA ASP A 78 -18.02 -27.93 9.44
C ASP A 78 -17.64 -27.78 10.91
N SER A 79 -16.34 -27.83 11.21
CA SER A 79 -15.82 -27.79 12.59
C SER A 79 -15.54 -26.38 13.12
N GLY A 80 -15.50 -25.37 12.25
CA GLY A 80 -14.98 -24.03 12.59
C GLY A 80 -13.45 -23.96 12.69
N GLY A 81 -12.73 -25.02 12.30
CA GLY A 81 -11.27 -25.02 12.21
C GLY A 81 -10.71 -24.35 10.96
N THR A 82 -9.41 -24.44 10.74
CA THR A 82 -8.69 -23.85 9.60
C THR A 82 -7.96 -24.93 8.81
N PHE A 83 -8.12 -24.91 7.48
CA PHE A 83 -7.38 -25.76 6.56
C PHE A 83 -6.10 -25.05 6.07
N ILE A 84 -4.98 -25.77 6.03
CA ILE A 84 -3.70 -25.24 5.53
C ILE A 84 -3.35 -25.98 4.24
N THR A 85 -3.00 -25.24 3.19
CA THR A 85 -2.60 -25.78 1.88
C THR A 85 -1.53 -24.91 1.23
N ASP A 86 -0.96 -25.38 0.13
CA ASP A 86 -0.13 -24.61 -0.81
C ASP A 86 -0.91 -24.18 -2.06
N ASP A 87 -2.17 -24.61 -2.21
CA ASP A 87 -3.02 -24.29 -3.36
C ASP A 87 -3.96 -23.12 -3.08
N ALA A 88 -3.46 -21.91 -3.33
CA ALA A 88 -4.22 -20.67 -3.20
C ALA A 88 -5.45 -20.62 -4.13
N LEU A 89 -5.34 -21.11 -5.37
CA LEU A 89 -6.41 -21.00 -6.36
C LEU A 89 -7.60 -21.90 -5.99
N SER A 90 -7.33 -23.11 -5.48
CA SER A 90 -8.39 -23.98 -4.95
C SER A 90 -9.12 -23.37 -3.76
N LEU A 91 -8.43 -22.63 -2.88
CA LEU A 91 -9.11 -21.90 -1.80
C LEU A 91 -10.00 -20.77 -2.33
N ILE A 92 -9.53 -20.01 -3.31
CA ILE A 92 -10.32 -18.92 -3.92
C ILE A 92 -11.57 -19.47 -4.61
N ALA A 93 -11.46 -20.60 -5.31
CA ALA A 93 -12.55 -21.22 -6.04
C ALA A 93 -13.66 -21.79 -5.14
N ALA A 94 -13.40 -21.96 -3.84
CA ALA A 94 -14.34 -22.59 -2.93
C ALA A 94 -15.61 -21.74 -2.72
N GLY A 95 -16.78 -22.32 -3.02
CA GLY A 95 -18.08 -21.67 -2.90
C GLY A 95 -18.34 -20.94 -1.57
N PRO A 96 -18.07 -21.55 -0.40
CA PRO A 96 -18.37 -20.97 0.91
C PRO A 96 -17.48 -19.80 1.38
N VAL A 97 -16.42 -19.47 0.66
CA VAL A 97 -15.53 -18.34 0.98
C VAL A 97 -16.18 -17.02 0.53
N GLU A 98 -16.16 -16.00 1.38
CA GLU A 98 -16.71 -14.66 1.09
C GLU A 98 -15.59 -13.65 0.75
N VAL A 99 -14.49 -13.68 1.53
CA VAL A 99 -13.37 -12.73 1.41
C VAL A 99 -12.04 -13.45 1.27
N VAL A 100 -11.25 -13.03 0.29
CA VAL A 100 -9.86 -13.45 0.07
C VAL A 100 -8.94 -12.31 0.50
N ILE A 101 -7.92 -12.62 1.30
CA ILE A 101 -6.88 -11.67 1.71
C ILE A 101 -5.58 -12.05 0.99
N ASP A 102 -5.10 -11.20 0.09
CA ASP A 102 -3.77 -11.37 -0.52
C ASP A 102 -2.71 -10.65 0.30
N ALA A 103 -1.94 -11.41 1.06
CA ALA A 103 -0.78 -10.96 1.85
C ALA A 103 0.52 -11.64 1.40
N THR A 104 0.63 -11.96 0.10
CA THR A 104 1.78 -12.67 -0.45
C THR A 104 3.00 -11.79 -0.67
N GLY A 105 2.79 -10.48 -0.89
CA GLY A 105 3.84 -9.51 -1.22
C GLY A 105 4.49 -9.73 -2.59
N ALA A 106 3.86 -10.54 -3.45
CA ALA A 106 4.34 -10.83 -4.80
C ALA A 106 3.38 -10.24 -5.85
N PRO A 107 3.75 -9.18 -6.60
CA PRO A 107 2.82 -8.49 -7.51
C PRO A 107 2.15 -9.40 -8.53
N ALA A 108 2.92 -10.30 -9.16
CA ALA A 108 2.39 -11.24 -10.16
C ALA A 108 1.39 -12.24 -9.57
N ALA A 109 1.61 -12.69 -8.33
CA ALA A 109 0.65 -13.56 -7.64
C ALA A 109 -0.62 -12.77 -7.28
N GLY A 110 -0.48 -11.53 -6.79
CA GLY A 110 -1.59 -10.65 -6.47
C GLY A 110 -2.53 -10.39 -7.65
N ILE A 111 -1.97 -10.11 -8.84
CA ILE A 111 -2.77 -9.97 -10.08
C ILE A 111 -3.58 -11.25 -10.33
N ARG A 112 -2.94 -12.43 -10.30
CA ARG A 112 -3.61 -13.71 -10.54
C ARG A 112 -4.71 -14.00 -9.52
N HIS A 113 -4.44 -13.76 -8.24
CA HIS A 113 -5.42 -14.01 -7.18
C HIS A 113 -6.64 -13.11 -7.31
N VAL A 114 -6.47 -11.83 -7.65
CA VAL A 114 -7.61 -10.92 -7.87
C VAL A 114 -8.43 -11.34 -9.08
N LEU A 115 -7.80 -11.73 -10.18
CA LEU A 115 -8.52 -12.22 -11.36
C LEU A 115 -9.31 -13.51 -11.05
N ALA A 116 -8.73 -14.42 -10.26
CA ALA A 116 -9.46 -15.59 -9.75
C ALA A 116 -10.62 -15.20 -8.83
N CYS A 117 -10.45 -14.19 -7.97
CA CYS A 117 -11.54 -13.67 -7.15
C CYS A 117 -12.68 -13.11 -8.00
N CYS A 118 -12.37 -12.36 -9.07
CA CYS A 118 -13.37 -11.88 -10.03
C CYS A 118 -14.13 -13.04 -10.68
N GLN A 119 -13.41 -14.07 -11.12
CA GLN A 119 -14.01 -15.26 -11.74
C GLN A 119 -14.95 -16.02 -10.79
N HIS A 120 -14.61 -16.10 -9.49
CA HIS A 120 -15.34 -16.88 -8.50
C HIS A 120 -16.28 -16.06 -7.61
N GLY A 121 -16.48 -14.78 -7.92
CA GLY A 121 -17.38 -13.90 -7.16
C GLY A 121 -16.92 -13.66 -5.72
N LYS A 122 -15.61 -13.57 -5.48
CA LYS A 122 -15.02 -13.36 -4.14
C LYS A 122 -14.60 -11.92 -3.95
N HIS A 123 -14.91 -11.38 -2.77
CA HIS A 123 -14.33 -10.10 -2.38
C HIS A 123 -12.84 -10.24 -2.09
N VAL A 124 -12.07 -9.18 -2.33
CA VAL A 124 -10.62 -9.18 -2.11
C VAL A 124 -10.18 -8.01 -1.25
N VAL A 125 -9.38 -8.33 -0.22
CA VAL A 125 -8.62 -7.37 0.56
C VAL A 125 -7.15 -7.50 0.18
N MET A 126 -6.62 -6.45 -0.44
CA MET A 126 -5.27 -6.37 -0.97
C MET A 126 -4.31 -5.81 0.08
N VAL A 127 -3.55 -6.70 0.73
CA VAL A 127 -2.40 -6.32 1.58
C VAL A 127 -1.15 -6.09 0.71
N ASN A 128 -1.06 -6.80 -0.41
CA ASN A 128 0.01 -6.68 -1.41
C ASN A 128 -0.15 -5.39 -2.22
N VAL A 129 0.16 -4.26 -1.59
CA VAL A 129 0.11 -2.92 -2.19
C VAL A 129 1.08 -2.78 -3.38
N GLU A 130 2.09 -3.63 -3.48
CA GLU A 130 2.97 -3.70 -4.65
C GLU A 130 2.19 -4.14 -5.89
N ALA A 131 1.24 -5.08 -5.75
CA ALA A 131 0.30 -5.45 -6.82
C ALA A 131 -0.68 -4.31 -7.15
N ASP A 132 -1.16 -3.59 -6.14
CA ASP A 132 -2.04 -2.42 -6.32
C ASP A 132 -1.34 -1.27 -7.05
N ALA A 133 -0.13 -0.90 -6.65
CA ALA A 133 0.65 0.13 -7.34
C ALA A 133 1.02 -0.30 -8.77
N LEU A 134 1.25 -1.60 -9.01
CA LEU A 134 1.56 -2.10 -10.34
C LEU A 134 0.35 -2.08 -11.27
N ALA A 135 -0.81 -2.54 -10.80
CA ALA A 135 -1.96 -2.88 -11.65
C ALA A 135 -3.36 -2.61 -11.04
N GLY A 136 -3.41 -2.06 -9.84
CA GLY A 136 -4.60 -1.81 -9.02
C GLY A 136 -5.75 -1.13 -9.76
N PRO A 137 -5.55 -0.03 -10.52
CA PRO A 137 -6.63 0.64 -11.24
C PRO A 137 -7.41 -0.28 -12.19
N LEU A 138 -6.74 -1.16 -12.92
CA LEU A 138 -7.42 -2.13 -13.79
C LEU A 138 -7.98 -3.30 -12.97
N LEU A 139 -7.27 -3.79 -11.95
CA LEU A 139 -7.78 -4.84 -11.05
C LEU A 139 -9.09 -4.44 -10.37
N ALA A 140 -9.17 -3.24 -9.80
CA ALA A 140 -10.39 -2.74 -9.18
C ALA A 140 -11.52 -2.53 -10.21
N ARG A 141 -11.19 -2.15 -11.45
CA ARG A 141 -12.17 -2.12 -12.56
C ARG A 141 -12.73 -3.52 -12.83
N ARG A 142 -11.87 -4.55 -12.95
CA ARG A 142 -12.28 -5.95 -13.14
C ARG A 142 -13.17 -6.44 -11.99
N CYS A 143 -12.83 -6.10 -10.75
CA CYS A 143 -13.65 -6.44 -9.59
C CYS A 143 -15.04 -5.80 -9.65
N ARG A 144 -15.14 -4.51 -10.00
CA ARG A 144 -16.43 -3.82 -10.18
C ARG A 144 -17.26 -4.47 -11.30
N GLU A 145 -16.65 -4.80 -12.43
CA GLU A 145 -17.30 -5.52 -13.54
C GLU A 145 -17.85 -6.89 -13.10
N ALA A 146 -17.14 -7.59 -12.20
CA ALA A 146 -17.54 -8.87 -11.65
C ALA A 146 -18.51 -8.76 -10.44
N GLY A 147 -18.86 -7.55 -10.00
CA GLY A 147 -19.73 -7.33 -8.84
C GLY A 147 -19.09 -7.68 -7.49
N VAL A 148 -17.75 -7.72 -7.41
CA VAL A 148 -17.01 -7.99 -6.17
C VAL A 148 -16.28 -6.74 -5.68
N VAL A 149 -16.19 -6.59 -4.36
CA VAL A 149 -15.43 -5.50 -3.75
C VAL A 149 -13.94 -5.79 -3.77
N TYR A 150 -13.18 -4.85 -4.31
CA TYR A 150 -11.73 -4.72 -4.15
C TYR A 150 -11.44 -3.69 -3.07
N SER A 151 -10.62 -4.01 -2.08
CA SER A 151 -10.27 -3.10 -0.99
C SER A 151 -8.77 -3.13 -0.71
N LEU A 152 -8.18 -1.97 -0.47
CA LEU A 152 -6.91 -1.84 0.23
C LEU A 152 -7.05 -2.33 1.69
N ALA A 153 -5.94 -2.74 2.28
CA ALA A 153 -5.88 -3.28 3.63
C ALA A 153 -5.83 -2.18 4.72
N TYR A 154 -6.91 -2.04 5.48
CA TYR A 154 -6.97 -1.16 6.64
C TYR A 154 -5.97 -1.59 7.71
N GLY A 155 -5.29 -0.61 8.29
CA GLY A 155 -4.11 -0.81 9.14
C GLY A 155 -2.79 -0.59 8.41
N ASP A 156 -2.77 -0.73 7.08
CA ASP A 156 -1.70 -0.19 6.23
C ASP A 156 -1.95 1.30 5.94
N GLN A 157 -0.90 2.09 5.69
CA GLN A 157 -1.04 3.53 5.53
C GLN A 157 -2.01 3.94 4.41
N PRO A 158 -2.01 3.34 3.20
CA PRO A 158 -2.87 3.78 2.10
C PRO A 158 -4.36 3.79 2.46
N ALA A 159 -4.86 2.73 3.10
CA ALA A 159 -6.27 2.64 3.50
C ALA A 159 -6.64 3.65 4.60
N LEU A 160 -5.74 3.87 5.57
CA LEU A 160 -5.94 4.89 6.60
C LEU A 160 -5.98 6.30 6.01
N ILE A 161 -5.12 6.58 5.03
CA ILE A 161 -5.12 7.86 4.32
C ILE A 161 -6.40 8.02 3.50
N CYS A 162 -6.87 6.96 2.83
CA CYS A 162 -8.15 6.99 2.11
C CYS A 162 -9.30 7.37 3.04
N GLU A 163 -9.38 6.79 4.25
CA GLU A 163 -10.40 7.16 5.26
C GLU A 163 -10.31 8.63 5.64
N MET A 164 -9.10 9.16 5.89
CA MET A 164 -8.92 10.55 6.29
C MET A 164 -9.25 11.54 5.16
N VAL A 165 -8.94 11.20 3.92
CA VAL A 165 -9.30 12.01 2.74
C VAL A 165 -10.81 11.97 2.51
N ASP A 166 -11.43 10.80 2.62
CA ASP A 166 -12.88 10.64 2.50
C ASP A 166 -13.62 11.44 3.59
N TRP A 167 -13.18 11.33 4.85
CA TRP A 167 -13.70 12.14 5.96
C TRP A 167 -13.63 13.64 5.66
N ALA A 168 -12.46 14.14 5.26
CA ALA A 168 -12.26 15.57 5.03
C ALA A 168 -13.22 16.10 3.95
N ARG A 169 -13.34 15.38 2.83
CA ARG A 169 -14.23 15.76 1.73
C ARG A 169 -15.70 15.59 2.07
N ALA A 170 -16.07 14.53 2.78
CA ALA A 170 -17.44 14.31 3.24
C ALA A 170 -17.90 15.39 4.25
N ALA A 171 -16.96 15.94 5.03
CA ALA A 171 -17.19 17.09 5.91
C ALA A 171 -17.22 18.44 5.16
N GLY A 172 -16.91 18.47 3.86
CA GLY A 172 -16.91 19.66 3.03
C GLY A 172 -15.60 20.44 3.01
N PHE A 173 -14.50 19.88 3.53
CA PHE A 173 -13.19 20.52 3.46
C PHE A 173 -12.48 20.25 2.14
N GLU A 174 -11.72 21.24 1.66
CA GLU A 174 -10.76 21.01 0.57
C GLU A 174 -9.52 20.31 1.13
N VAL A 175 -9.18 19.15 0.56
CA VAL A 175 -7.96 18.41 0.90
C VAL A 175 -6.76 19.02 0.18
N VAL A 176 -5.81 19.51 0.97
CA VAL A 176 -4.60 20.20 0.49
C VAL A 176 -3.49 19.20 0.24
N ALA A 177 -3.26 18.30 1.19
CA ALA A 177 -2.37 17.16 1.02
C ALA A 177 -2.77 15.99 1.90
N ALA A 178 -2.32 14.80 1.54
CA ALA A 178 -2.44 13.64 2.41
C ALA A 178 -1.23 12.71 2.23
N GLY A 179 -0.91 11.96 3.28
CA GLY A 179 0.19 11.01 3.20
C GLY A 179 0.59 10.43 4.54
N LYS A 180 1.88 10.07 4.63
CA LYS A 180 2.48 9.41 5.80
C LYS A 180 3.77 10.09 6.22
N GLY A 181 4.30 9.72 7.38
CA GLY A 181 5.71 9.97 7.68
C GLY A 181 6.59 8.74 7.45
N THR A 182 7.89 8.98 7.33
CA THR A 182 8.91 7.93 7.24
C THR A 182 10.27 8.45 7.71
N LYS A 183 11.23 7.54 7.94
CA LYS A 183 12.63 7.92 8.12
C LYS A 183 13.27 8.16 6.75
N TYR A 184 13.72 9.38 6.47
CA TYR A 184 14.28 9.70 5.16
C TYR A 184 15.40 10.75 5.19
N LEU A 185 16.40 10.55 4.35
CA LEU A 185 17.36 11.56 3.90
C LEU A 185 17.63 11.36 2.39
N PRO A 186 17.98 12.40 1.62
CA PRO A 186 18.17 12.30 0.17
C PRO A 186 19.16 11.21 -0.28
N GLU A 187 20.23 10.99 0.50
CA GLU A 187 21.23 9.97 0.21
C GLU A 187 20.69 8.53 0.29
N TYR A 188 19.57 8.30 0.98
CA TYR A 188 19.00 6.96 1.15
C TYR A 188 18.50 6.35 -0.15
N HIS A 189 18.19 7.15 -1.18
CA HIS A 189 17.91 6.63 -2.52
C HIS A 189 19.05 5.76 -3.08
N ARG A 190 20.29 5.99 -2.62
CA ARG A 190 21.48 5.19 -3.00
C ARG A 190 21.75 4.03 -2.05
N SER A 191 20.97 3.86 -0.98
CA SER A 191 21.17 2.78 -0.01
C SER A 191 20.89 1.42 -0.66
N THR A 192 21.51 0.39 -0.10
CA THR A 192 21.57 -0.98 -0.60
C THR A 192 21.28 -1.94 0.56
N PRO A 193 20.96 -3.22 0.29
CA PRO A 193 20.82 -4.24 1.33
C PRO A 193 22.03 -4.36 2.28
N GLU A 194 23.22 -3.90 1.87
CA GLU A 194 24.44 -3.89 2.69
C GLU A 194 24.55 -2.65 3.58
N THR A 195 24.15 -1.48 3.08
CA THR A 195 24.31 -0.20 3.79
C THR A 195 23.15 0.11 4.75
N VAL A 196 21.99 -0.49 4.51
CA VAL A 196 20.74 -0.23 5.23
C VAL A 196 20.87 -0.35 6.76
N TRP A 197 21.67 -1.30 7.26
CA TRP A 197 21.79 -1.57 8.69
C TRP A 197 22.45 -0.43 9.47
N GLY A 198 23.48 0.19 8.90
CA GLY A 198 24.14 1.35 9.49
C GLY A 198 23.15 2.50 9.70
N TYR A 199 22.26 2.72 8.73
CA TYR A 199 21.22 3.74 8.84
C TYR A 199 20.16 3.41 9.88
N TYR A 200 19.88 2.13 10.18
CA TYR A 200 18.98 1.75 11.27
C TYR A 200 19.66 1.66 12.65
N GLY A 201 20.99 1.86 12.72
CA GLY A 201 21.76 1.76 13.97
C GLY A 201 22.01 0.32 14.40
N PHE A 202 21.95 -0.65 13.48
CA PHE A 202 22.17 -2.05 13.78
C PHE A 202 23.67 -2.34 13.67
N SER A 203 24.23 -3.05 14.66
CA SER A 203 25.60 -3.54 14.56
C SER A 203 25.67 -4.80 13.67
N PRO A 204 26.84 -5.11 13.06
CA PRO A 204 27.02 -6.35 12.30
C PRO A 204 26.65 -7.61 13.09
N GLU A 205 26.93 -7.64 14.40
CA GLU A 205 26.60 -8.75 15.28
C GLU A 205 25.09 -8.91 15.50
N MET A 206 24.34 -7.79 15.56
CA MET A 206 22.88 -7.83 15.65
C MET A 206 22.28 -8.40 14.37
N VAL A 207 22.77 -7.96 13.21
CA VAL A 207 22.30 -8.43 11.90
C VAL A 207 22.56 -9.93 11.74
N ALA A 208 23.78 -10.40 12.07
CA ALA A 208 24.15 -11.80 11.96
C ALA A 208 23.34 -12.76 12.86
N ARG A 209 22.78 -12.25 13.97
CA ARG A 209 21.97 -13.02 14.92
C ARG A 209 20.47 -12.98 14.64
N GLY A 210 20.02 -12.04 13.80
CA GLY A 210 18.60 -11.85 13.50
C GLY A 210 18.18 -12.41 12.15
N ASP A 211 16.89 -12.65 12.00
CA ASP A 211 16.26 -12.99 10.72
C ASP A 211 15.74 -11.71 10.05
N PHE A 212 16.67 -10.89 9.53
CA PHE A 212 16.35 -9.62 8.88
C PHE A 212 16.56 -9.70 7.36
N ASN A 213 15.55 -9.26 6.61
CA ASN A 213 15.64 -9.18 5.15
C ASN A 213 16.14 -7.78 4.72
N GLY A 214 17.42 -7.67 4.35
CA GLY A 214 18.04 -6.40 3.95
C GLY A 214 17.35 -5.71 2.78
N ARG A 215 16.85 -6.47 1.80
CA ARG A 215 16.14 -5.92 0.63
C ARG A 215 14.81 -5.28 1.06
N MET A 216 14.05 -5.97 1.92
CA MET A 216 12.81 -5.43 2.47
C MET A 216 13.08 -4.16 3.31
N PHE A 217 14.05 -4.19 4.23
CA PHE A 217 14.39 -3.01 5.04
C PHE A 217 14.86 -1.83 4.20
N ASN A 218 15.61 -2.10 3.13
CA ASN A 218 16.12 -1.08 2.24
C ASN A 218 15.02 -0.44 1.39
N SER A 219 14.00 -1.21 0.97
CA SER A 219 12.82 -0.66 0.27
C SER A 219 12.05 0.38 1.09
N PHE A 220 12.05 0.25 2.42
CA PHE A 220 11.47 1.25 3.33
C PHE A 220 12.33 2.51 3.41
N LEU A 221 13.65 2.34 3.39
CA LEU A 221 14.62 3.41 3.61
C LEU A 221 14.85 4.24 2.34
N ASP A 222 14.98 3.59 1.19
CA ASP A 222 15.30 4.21 -0.09
C ASP A 222 14.13 4.95 -0.75
N GLY A 223 12.98 5.00 -0.06
CA GLY A 223 11.76 5.68 -0.51
C GLY A 223 10.89 4.85 -1.46
N THR A 224 11.29 3.64 -1.88
CA THR A 224 10.49 2.82 -2.80
C THR A 224 9.13 2.48 -2.22
N LYS A 225 9.07 2.03 -0.96
CA LYS A 225 7.79 1.72 -0.30
C LYS A 225 6.91 2.96 -0.16
N SER A 226 7.50 4.10 0.16
CA SER A 226 6.79 5.39 0.22
C SER A 226 6.18 5.76 -1.13
N ALA A 227 6.90 5.56 -2.23
CA ALA A 227 6.37 5.78 -3.57
C ALA A 227 5.22 4.83 -3.92
N ILE A 228 5.36 3.54 -3.60
CA ILE A 228 4.32 2.51 -3.82
C ILE A 228 3.04 2.85 -3.06
N GLU A 229 3.14 3.17 -1.78
CA GLU A 229 1.99 3.51 -0.95
C GLU A 229 1.32 4.82 -1.41
N MET A 230 2.10 5.85 -1.80
CA MET A 230 1.52 7.10 -2.29
C MET A 230 0.92 6.97 -3.70
N ALA A 231 1.40 6.03 -4.53
CA ALA A 231 0.72 5.69 -5.78
C ALA A 231 -0.66 5.07 -5.51
N ALA A 232 -0.75 4.14 -4.56
CA ALA A 232 -2.03 3.56 -4.13
C ALA A 232 -2.99 4.64 -3.61
N VAL A 233 -2.51 5.56 -2.76
CA VAL A 233 -3.29 6.70 -2.27
C VAL A 233 -3.77 7.59 -3.42
N ALA A 234 -2.87 8.01 -4.33
CA ALA A 234 -3.23 8.85 -5.46
C ALA A 234 -4.35 8.21 -6.31
N ASN A 235 -4.16 6.92 -6.64
CA ASN A 235 -5.10 6.15 -7.46
C ASN A 235 -6.46 5.92 -6.79
N ALA A 236 -6.51 5.89 -5.45
CA ALA A 236 -7.72 5.67 -4.65
C ALA A 236 -8.43 6.94 -4.17
N THR A 237 -7.75 8.09 -4.20
CA THR A 237 -8.28 9.34 -3.64
C THR A 237 -8.43 10.46 -4.66
N GLY A 238 -7.84 10.35 -5.85
CA GLY A 238 -7.86 11.47 -6.80
C GLY A 238 -6.82 12.56 -6.51
N LEU A 239 -6.04 12.44 -5.44
CA LEU A 239 -4.88 13.30 -5.20
C LEU A 239 -3.76 12.95 -6.21
N THR A 240 -2.92 13.91 -6.55
CA THR A 240 -1.89 13.75 -7.59
C THR A 240 -0.47 13.87 -7.04
N PRO A 241 0.50 13.10 -7.59
CA PRO A 241 1.92 13.32 -7.29
C PRO A 241 2.41 14.67 -7.80
N ALA A 242 3.44 15.23 -7.18
CA ALA A 242 4.19 16.32 -7.79
C ALA A 242 5.00 15.81 -9.01
N PRO A 243 5.28 16.67 -10.01
CA PRO A 243 6.06 16.26 -11.20
C PRO A 243 7.45 15.70 -10.89
N GLN A 244 8.06 16.14 -9.80
CA GLN A 244 9.38 15.67 -9.37
C GLN A 244 9.32 14.44 -8.44
N GLY A 245 8.13 13.92 -8.13
CA GLY A 245 7.91 12.89 -7.12
C GLY A 245 7.85 13.45 -5.70
N LEU A 246 8.01 12.57 -4.72
CA LEU A 246 7.93 12.90 -3.29
C LEU A 246 9.09 13.80 -2.85
N GLY A 247 8.78 14.86 -2.10
CA GLY A 247 9.77 15.82 -1.59
C GLY A 247 10.35 15.46 -0.23
N PHE A 248 9.66 14.62 0.55
CA PHE A 248 10.09 14.24 1.91
C PHE A 248 10.45 15.42 2.83
N PRO A 249 9.64 16.50 2.92
CA PRO A 249 9.96 17.62 3.80
C PRO A 249 10.04 17.15 5.27
N PRO A 250 11.08 17.55 6.03
CA PRO A 250 11.10 17.34 7.48
C PRO A 250 9.90 18.04 8.11
N CYS A 251 9.04 17.29 8.79
CA CYS A 251 7.82 17.88 9.35
C CYS A 251 7.30 17.08 10.54
N GLY A 252 7.12 17.77 11.67
CA GLY A 252 6.41 17.27 12.84
C GLY A 252 4.91 17.52 12.71
N VAL A 253 4.10 16.88 13.55
CA VAL A 253 2.62 17.03 13.51
C VAL A 253 2.15 18.47 13.69
N ASP A 254 2.87 19.27 14.46
CA ASP A 254 2.48 20.64 14.80
C ASP A 254 2.80 21.64 13.66
N ASP A 255 3.63 21.23 12.70
CA ASP A 255 4.04 22.01 11.53
C ASP A 255 3.32 21.59 10.24
N LEU A 256 2.50 20.53 10.29
CA LEU A 256 1.75 20.03 9.14
C LEU A 256 1.00 21.15 8.39
N PRO A 257 0.24 22.05 9.05
CA PRO A 257 -0.49 23.10 8.35
C PRO A 257 0.41 24.16 7.68
N ARG A 258 1.64 24.32 8.17
CA ARG A 258 2.61 25.31 7.66
C ARG A 258 3.40 24.76 6.48
N VAL A 259 3.83 23.50 6.57
CA VAL A 259 4.70 22.87 5.57
C VAL A 259 3.88 22.26 4.42
N LEU A 260 2.78 21.57 4.72
CA LEU A 260 2.01 20.79 3.74
C LEU A 260 0.89 21.64 3.12
N LYS A 261 1.30 22.75 2.50
CA LYS A 261 0.51 23.64 1.64
C LYS A 261 1.36 24.12 0.45
N PRO A 262 0.75 24.72 -0.60
CA PRO A 262 1.50 25.18 -1.76
C PRO A 262 2.59 26.19 -1.42
N ARG A 263 3.67 26.20 -2.21
CA ARG A 263 4.74 27.22 -2.13
C ARG A 263 4.23 28.65 -2.30
N SER A 264 3.18 28.86 -3.11
CA SER A 264 2.53 30.16 -3.25
C SER A 264 1.99 30.71 -1.92
N ASP A 265 1.71 29.82 -0.98
CA ASP A 265 1.10 30.14 0.32
C ASP A 265 2.10 29.96 1.47
N GLY A 266 3.40 29.82 1.14
CA GLY A 266 4.50 29.71 2.08
C GLY A 266 4.81 28.29 2.58
N GLY A 267 4.23 27.25 1.98
CA GLY A 267 4.58 25.85 2.27
C GLY A 267 5.62 25.27 1.30
N GLU A 268 5.67 23.94 1.21
CA GLU A 268 6.66 23.22 0.38
C GLU A 268 6.08 22.52 -0.86
N LEU A 269 4.74 22.40 -0.95
CA LEU A 269 4.08 21.61 -1.99
C LEU A 269 4.08 22.33 -3.33
N HIS A 270 4.00 21.53 -4.40
CA HIS A 270 3.84 22.07 -5.75
C HIS A 270 2.41 22.60 -5.97
N HIS A 271 1.41 21.92 -5.43
CA HIS A 271 -0.01 22.23 -5.63
C HIS A 271 -0.87 21.76 -4.44
N ARG A 272 -2.12 22.23 -4.37
CA ARG A 272 -3.15 21.64 -3.50
C ARG A 272 -3.65 20.32 -4.12
N GLY A 273 -4.16 19.42 -3.30
CA GLY A 273 -4.58 18.08 -3.74
C GLY A 273 -3.40 17.13 -4.01
N GLN A 274 -2.29 17.29 -3.28
CA GLN A 274 -1.04 16.55 -3.52
C GLN A 274 -0.87 15.37 -2.54
N VAL A 275 -0.37 14.23 -3.02
CA VAL A 275 0.20 13.19 -2.13
C VAL A 275 1.64 13.54 -1.75
N GLU A 276 1.99 13.45 -0.47
CA GLU A 276 3.35 13.76 0.00
C GLU A 276 3.73 12.93 1.24
N VAL A 277 5.01 12.59 1.38
CA VAL A 277 5.54 11.91 2.57
C VAL A 277 6.37 12.87 3.37
N VAL A 278 6.26 12.87 4.70
CA VAL A 278 7.09 13.72 5.58
C VAL A 278 8.26 12.94 6.17
N SER A 279 9.40 13.60 6.32
CA SER A 279 10.58 12.99 6.94
C SER A 279 10.55 13.14 8.46
N SER A 280 10.93 12.08 9.16
CA SER A 280 11.18 12.08 10.61
C SER A 280 12.58 12.60 10.97
N LEU A 281 13.37 13.00 9.97
CA LEU A 281 14.71 13.55 10.13
C LEU A 281 14.81 14.89 9.42
N GLU A 282 15.45 15.84 10.09
CA GLU A 282 16.00 17.04 9.49
C GLU A 282 17.07 16.67 8.46
N ARG A 283 17.36 17.57 7.51
CA ARG A 283 18.37 17.31 6.46
C ARG A 283 19.79 17.11 7.02
N ASP A 284 20.06 17.59 8.23
CA ASP A 284 21.31 17.37 8.97
C ASP A 284 21.33 16.06 9.78
N GLY A 285 20.26 15.27 9.72
CA GLY A 285 20.12 13.98 10.40
C GLY A 285 19.56 14.06 11.82
N ARG A 286 19.29 15.25 12.37
CA ARG A 286 18.62 15.37 13.68
C ARG A 286 17.18 14.85 13.60
N PRO A 287 16.64 14.25 14.67
CA PRO A 287 15.22 13.88 14.73
C PRO A 287 14.31 15.11 14.66
N VAL A 288 13.24 15.01 13.89
CA VAL A 288 12.15 15.99 13.90
C VAL A 288 11.30 15.80 15.16
N PRO A 289 11.01 16.83 15.96
CA PRO A 289 10.14 16.71 17.13
C PRO A 289 8.72 16.26 16.73
N ARG A 290 8.16 15.30 17.47
CA ARG A 290 6.81 14.76 17.24
C ARG A 290 6.59 14.36 15.77
N ASP A 291 7.55 13.62 15.21
CA ASP A 291 7.49 13.11 13.85
C ASP A 291 6.34 12.10 13.64
N LEU A 292 6.02 11.85 12.36
CA LEU A 292 5.01 10.89 11.92
C LEU A 292 5.58 9.63 11.29
N ARG A 293 6.79 9.18 11.65
CA ARG A 293 7.43 8.00 11.03
C ARG A 293 6.51 6.77 10.93
N TRP A 294 5.60 6.62 11.90
CA TRP A 294 4.65 5.51 11.97
C TRP A 294 3.21 5.90 11.66
N GLY A 295 2.96 7.16 11.32
CA GLY A 295 1.62 7.72 11.23
C GLY A 295 1.24 8.16 9.82
N VAL A 296 0.01 8.68 9.74
CA VAL A 296 -0.61 9.24 8.54
C VAL A 296 -1.23 10.59 8.85
N TYR A 297 -1.43 11.42 7.83
CA TYR A 297 -2.02 12.75 7.97
C TYR A 297 -2.89 13.13 6.76
N VAL A 298 -3.76 14.11 6.99
CA VAL A 298 -4.44 14.91 5.97
C VAL A 298 -4.36 16.38 6.37
N THR A 299 -3.93 17.24 5.46
CA THR A 299 -4.06 18.71 5.60
C THR A 299 -5.22 19.20 4.77
N PHE A 300 -5.94 20.18 5.29
CA PHE A 300 -7.16 20.71 4.69
C PHE A 300 -7.31 22.19 4.95
N ALA A 301 -8.08 22.85 4.09
CA ALA A 301 -8.29 24.29 4.13
C ALA A 301 -9.67 24.68 4.66
N ALA A 302 -9.72 25.82 5.35
CA ALA A 302 -10.95 26.44 5.84
C ALA A 302 -11.73 27.16 4.73
N ASP A 303 -10.99 27.90 3.88
CA ASP A 303 -11.45 28.67 2.72
C ASP A 303 -12.68 29.58 2.94
N SER A 304 -12.96 29.93 4.20
CA SER A 304 -13.91 30.97 4.59
C SER A 304 -13.53 31.57 5.94
N ASP A 305 -13.85 32.85 6.15
CA ASP A 305 -13.59 33.53 7.43
C ASP A 305 -14.32 32.87 8.60
N TYR A 306 -15.53 32.34 8.35
CA TYR A 306 -16.30 31.65 9.36
C TYR A 306 -15.58 30.39 9.85
N VAL A 307 -15.10 29.54 8.93
CA VAL A 307 -14.40 28.29 9.29
C VAL A 307 -13.04 28.59 9.91
N ARG A 308 -12.29 29.59 9.41
CA ARG A 308 -11.03 30.04 10.06
C ARG A 308 -11.25 30.47 11.51
N ARG A 309 -12.33 31.20 11.77
CA ARG A 309 -12.71 31.58 13.14
C ARG A 309 -13.06 30.35 13.97
N CYS A 310 -13.82 29.39 13.44
CA CYS A 310 -14.11 28.14 14.15
C CYS A 310 -12.84 27.36 14.50
N PHE A 311 -11.87 27.25 13.58
CA PHE A 311 -10.59 26.61 13.86
C PHE A 311 -9.91 27.25 15.07
N LYS A 312 -9.87 28.58 15.12
CA LYS A 312 -9.32 29.33 16.25
C LYS A 312 -10.11 29.14 17.55
N GLU A 313 -11.44 29.20 17.50
CA GLU A 313 -12.32 29.06 18.67
C GLU A 313 -12.21 27.68 19.34
N TYR A 314 -11.97 26.63 18.54
CA TYR A 314 -11.80 25.26 19.03
C TYR A 314 -10.34 24.82 19.19
N GLY A 315 -9.38 25.75 19.02
CA GLY A 315 -7.96 25.51 19.30
C GLY A 315 -7.26 24.56 18.32
N LEU A 316 -7.74 24.47 17.06
CA LEU A 316 -7.01 23.74 16.03
C LEU A 316 -5.65 24.40 15.80
N VAL A 317 -4.61 23.58 15.62
CA VAL A 317 -3.32 24.07 15.13
C VAL A 317 -3.49 24.47 13.68
N THR A 318 -3.13 25.71 13.36
CA THR A 318 -3.20 26.24 12.00
C THR A 318 -1.87 26.82 11.55
N ASP A 319 -1.79 27.16 10.27
CA ASP A 319 -0.77 28.08 9.79
C ASP A 319 -1.04 29.51 10.26
N ASP A 320 -0.13 30.44 9.94
CA ASP A 320 -0.19 31.83 10.40
C ASP A 320 -1.42 32.58 9.88
N SER A 321 -1.98 32.17 8.74
CA SER A 321 -3.22 32.73 8.19
C SER A 321 -4.49 32.19 8.86
N GLY A 322 -4.39 31.09 9.61
CA GLY A 322 -5.54 30.34 10.11
C GLY A 322 -6.27 29.50 9.06
N ASN A 323 -5.82 29.51 7.79
CA ASN A 323 -6.53 28.87 6.69
C ASN A 323 -6.30 27.37 6.61
N TYR A 324 -5.12 26.91 7.01
CA TYR A 324 -4.74 25.51 6.88
C TYR A 324 -4.75 24.84 8.25
N SER A 325 -5.23 23.61 8.32
CA SER A 325 -5.12 22.74 9.50
C SER A 325 -4.86 21.30 9.07
N ALA A 326 -4.68 20.40 10.05
CA ALA A 326 -4.35 19.01 9.81
C ALA A 326 -5.01 18.07 10.83
N MET A 327 -5.36 16.87 10.38
CA MET A 327 -5.64 15.72 11.24
C MET A 327 -4.56 14.67 11.00
N TYR A 328 -4.21 13.91 12.03
CA TYR A 328 -3.21 12.85 11.94
C TYR A 328 -3.55 11.66 12.84
N LYS A 329 -3.09 10.48 12.43
CA LYS A 329 -3.06 9.28 13.26
C LYS A 329 -1.59 8.92 13.50
N PRO A 330 -1.10 8.93 14.76
CA PRO A 330 0.34 8.81 15.03
C PRO A 330 0.92 7.43 14.75
N TYR A 331 0.06 6.40 14.69
CA TYR A 331 0.46 5.01 14.47
C TYR A 331 -0.52 4.30 13.54
N HIS A 332 -0.01 3.42 12.70
CA HIS A 332 -0.77 2.40 11.99
C HIS A 332 -0.39 1.03 12.58
N LEU A 333 -1.35 0.12 12.74
CA LEU A 333 -1.12 -1.18 13.38
C LEU A 333 -1.05 -2.35 12.39
N ILE A 334 -0.90 -2.07 11.09
CA ILE A 334 -0.62 -3.04 10.03
C ILE A 334 -1.68 -4.16 10.08
N GLY A 335 -1.27 -5.43 10.16
CA GLY A 335 -2.18 -6.57 10.15
C GLY A 335 -3.08 -6.66 11.38
N LEU A 336 -2.76 -5.95 12.47
CA LEU A 336 -3.62 -5.95 13.67
C LEU A 336 -4.96 -5.24 13.42
N GLU A 337 -5.03 -4.34 12.45
CA GLU A 337 -6.24 -3.59 12.10
C GLU A 337 -6.97 -4.17 10.86
N LEU A 338 -6.41 -5.20 10.21
CA LEU A 338 -6.93 -5.74 8.95
C LEU A 338 -8.39 -6.25 9.03
N GLY A 339 -8.82 -6.67 10.21
CA GLY A 339 -10.21 -7.11 10.44
C GLY A 339 -11.26 -6.06 10.08
N ILE A 340 -10.90 -4.77 10.06
CA ILE A 340 -11.77 -3.67 9.64
C ILE A 340 -12.15 -3.80 8.16
N SER A 341 -11.19 -3.99 7.25
CA SER A 341 -11.47 -4.19 5.83
C SER A 341 -12.29 -5.45 5.58
N VAL A 342 -11.94 -6.54 6.26
CA VAL A 342 -12.67 -7.80 6.16
C VAL A 342 -14.14 -7.61 6.53
N ALA A 343 -14.41 -6.97 7.67
CA ALA A 343 -15.76 -6.72 8.13
C ALA A 343 -16.50 -5.72 7.24
N SER A 344 -15.84 -4.64 6.81
CA SER A 344 -16.46 -3.62 5.95
C SER A 344 -16.90 -4.21 4.62
N VAL A 345 -16.02 -4.96 3.99
CA VAL A 345 -16.27 -5.58 2.69
C VAL A 345 -17.36 -6.64 2.79
N ALA A 346 -17.28 -7.54 3.78
CA ALA A 346 -18.25 -8.63 3.90
C ALA A 346 -19.64 -8.20 4.40
N LEU A 347 -19.71 -7.18 5.27
CA LEU A 347 -20.95 -6.83 5.97
C LEU A 347 -21.65 -5.59 5.41
N ARG A 348 -20.93 -4.76 4.65
CA ARG A 348 -21.48 -3.55 4.05
C ARG A 348 -21.25 -3.45 2.54
N GLY A 349 -20.39 -4.28 1.97
CA GLY A 349 -19.99 -4.12 0.58
C GLY A 349 -19.14 -2.86 0.34
N GLU A 350 -18.53 -2.32 1.39
CA GLU A 350 -17.77 -1.07 1.35
C GLU A 350 -16.26 -1.35 1.42
N PRO A 351 -15.44 -0.91 0.45
CA PRO A 351 -13.99 -0.97 0.57
C PRO A 351 -13.48 0.08 1.56
N THR A 352 -12.34 -0.20 2.20
CA THR A 352 -11.63 0.79 3.05
C THR A 352 -10.64 1.64 2.26
N GLY A 353 -10.88 1.79 0.95
CA GLY A 353 -10.00 2.38 -0.05
C GLY A 353 -9.87 1.46 -1.26
N ALA A 354 -10.01 1.99 -2.46
CA ALA A 354 -9.88 1.23 -3.71
C ALA A 354 -9.53 2.19 -4.85
N PRO A 355 -8.64 1.80 -5.79
CA PRO A 355 -8.31 2.67 -6.90
C PRO A 355 -9.52 2.88 -7.83
N HIS A 356 -9.75 4.14 -8.15
CA HIS A 356 -10.78 4.58 -9.10
C HIS A 356 -10.18 5.29 -10.33
N GLY A 357 -8.87 5.53 -10.35
CA GLY A 357 -8.14 6.09 -11.47
C GLY A 357 -6.66 5.68 -11.48
N PHE A 358 -5.96 5.97 -12.58
CA PHE A 358 -4.51 5.83 -12.69
C PHE A 358 -3.90 7.23 -12.75
N LEU A 359 -3.48 7.74 -11.59
CA LEU A 359 -3.02 9.11 -11.35
C LEU A 359 -1.57 9.15 -10.85
N GLY A 360 -1.12 8.11 -10.14
CA GLY A 360 0.25 7.92 -9.72
C GLY A 360 0.81 6.57 -10.19
N ASP A 361 2.07 6.58 -10.59
CA ASP A 361 2.82 5.40 -11.01
C ASP A 361 4.22 5.41 -10.42
N VAL A 362 4.82 4.23 -10.22
CA VAL A 362 6.14 4.10 -9.59
C VAL A 362 7.15 3.54 -10.59
N VAL A 363 8.00 4.43 -11.08
CA VAL A 363 8.99 4.13 -12.11
C VAL A 363 10.32 3.73 -11.47
N ALA A 364 10.90 2.64 -11.96
CA ALA A 364 12.25 2.22 -11.58
C ALA A 364 13.26 3.31 -11.97
N THR A 365 14.06 3.76 -11.00
CA THR A 365 15.04 4.84 -11.17
C THR A 365 16.40 4.36 -10.71
N ALA A 366 17.43 4.55 -11.53
CA ALA A 366 18.77 4.02 -11.27
C ALA A 366 19.40 4.63 -10.00
N LYS A 367 19.93 3.78 -9.11
CA LYS A 367 20.65 4.21 -7.88
C LYS A 367 22.08 4.69 -8.16
N ARG A 368 22.67 4.16 -9.23
CA ARG A 368 24.04 4.39 -9.70
C ARG A 368 24.05 4.29 -11.23
N ASP A 369 25.20 4.55 -11.84
CA ASP A 369 25.37 4.23 -13.25
C ASP A 369 25.26 2.71 -13.45
N LEU A 370 24.39 2.31 -14.39
CA LEU A 370 24.14 0.94 -14.79
C LEU A 370 24.63 0.75 -16.22
N LYS A 371 25.35 -0.32 -16.48
CA LYS A 371 25.87 -0.67 -17.81
C LYS A 371 24.90 -1.58 -18.57
N ALA A 372 24.95 -1.48 -19.90
CA ALA A 372 24.31 -2.46 -20.77
C ALA A 372 24.73 -3.90 -20.36
N GLY A 373 23.75 -4.80 -20.33
CA GLY A 373 23.94 -6.20 -19.94
C GLY A 373 23.83 -6.49 -18.44
N GLU A 374 23.83 -5.48 -17.57
CA GLU A 374 23.55 -5.68 -16.14
C GLU A 374 22.09 -6.10 -15.90
N THR A 375 21.86 -6.86 -14.83
CA THR A 375 20.52 -7.28 -14.40
C THR A 375 20.02 -6.41 -13.27
N LEU A 376 18.85 -5.80 -13.46
CA LEU A 376 18.12 -5.09 -12.43
C LEU A 376 17.65 -6.06 -11.36
N ASP A 377 17.86 -5.67 -10.11
CA ASP A 377 17.48 -6.45 -8.93
C ASP A 377 16.20 -5.94 -8.26
N GLY A 378 15.56 -4.90 -8.80
CA GLY A 378 14.25 -4.39 -8.41
C GLY A 378 14.21 -3.70 -7.04
N GLU A 379 13.00 -3.61 -6.48
CA GLU A 379 12.71 -2.97 -5.19
C GLU A 379 13.70 -3.32 -4.06
N GLY A 380 14.18 -2.29 -3.35
CA GLY A 380 15.08 -2.45 -2.21
C GLY A 380 16.47 -3.00 -2.55
N GLY A 381 16.76 -3.21 -3.84
CA GLY A 381 18.04 -3.73 -4.32
C GLY A 381 19.15 -2.69 -4.40
N PHE A 382 20.18 -3.03 -5.16
CA PHE A 382 21.38 -2.26 -5.44
C PHE A 382 21.25 -1.41 -6.71
N THR A 383 20.38 -1.78 -7.66
CA THR A 383 20.37 -1.18 -9.00
C THR A 383 19.38 -0.03 -9.13
N VAL A 384 18.18 -0.17 -8.59
CA VAL A 384 17.06 0.77 -8.77
C VAL A 384 16.28 1.01 -7.48
N TYR A 385 15.66 2.18 -7.36
CA TYR A 385 14.59 2.48 -6.40
C TYR A 385 13.31 2.89 -7.14
N GLY A 386 12.16 2.88 -6.46
CA GLY A 386 10.90 3.36 -7.02
C GLY A 386 10.73 4.87 -6.85
N ARG A 387 10.55 5.61 -7.94
CA ARG A 387 10.20 7.03 -7.94
C ARG A 387 8.73 7.20 -8.33
N LEU A 388 7.96 7.84 -7.47
CA LEU A 388 6.57 8.21 -7.77
C LEU A 388 6.55 9.32 -8.83
N LEU A 389 5.76 9.14 -9.88
CA LEU A 389 5.49 10.14 -10.90
C LEU A 389 3.98 10.26 -11.14
N PRO A 390 3.49 11.40 -11.63
CA PRO A 390 2.17 11.46 -12.25
C PRO A 390 2.05 10.38 -13.34
N ALA A 391 0.93 9.66 -13.37
CA ALA A 391 0.74 8.54 -14.31
C ALA A 391 0.88 8.97 -15.78
N ALA A 392 0.41 10.18 -16.12
CA ALA A 392 0.56 10.73 -17.47
C ALA A 392 2.04 10.89 -17.87
N ASP A 393 2.89 11.35 -16.96
CA ASP A 393 4.32 11.54 -17.19
C ASP A 393 5.03 10.18 -17.31
N SER A 394 4.66 9.21 -16.47
CA SER A 394 5.18 7.84 -16.57
C SER A 394 4.86 7.20 -17.92
N LEU A 395 3.62 7.34 -18.40
CA LEU A 395 3.18 6.84 -19.70
C LEU A 395 3.91 7.53 -20.86
N ALA A 396 4.05 8.85 -20.81
CA ALA A 396 4.76 9.62 -21.84
C ALA A 396 6.25 9.24 -21.92
N LEU A 397 6.87 8.99 -20.77
CA LEU A 397 8.25 8.50 -20.66
C LEU A 397 8.41 7.04 -21.13
N GLY A 398 7.34 6.25 -21.06
CA GLY A 398 7.43 4.79 -21.18
C GLY A 398 8.20 4.18 -20.01
N GLY A 399 7.98 4.69 -18.79
CA GLY A 399 8.67 4.25 -17.57
C GLY A 399 8.46 2.76 -17.26
N LEU A 400 9.53 2.07 -16.86
CA LEU A 400 9.46 0.69 -16.38
C LEU A 400 8.91 0.69 -14.94
N PRO A 401 7.79 0.00 -14.66
CA PRO A 401 7.25 -0.05 -13.31
C PRO A 401 8.19 -0.80 -12.37
N ILE A 402 8.42 -0.27 -11.15
CA ILE A 402 9.33 -0.89 -10.18
C ILE A 402 8.95 -2.34 -9.84
N GLY A 403 7.65 -2.64 -9.83
CA GLY A 403 7.12 -3.99 -9.58
C GLY A 403 7.46 -5.02 -10.66
N LEU A 404 7.99 -4.59 -11.80
CA LEU A 404 8.46 -5.45 -12.91
C LEU A 404 9.99 -5.39 -13.10
N ALA A 405 10.73 -4.64 -12.28
CA ALA A 405 12.16 -4.42 -12.48
C ALA A 405 13.06 -5.53 -11.90
N HIS A 406 12.50 -6.59 -11.32
CA HIS A 406 13.29 -7.66 -10.70
C HIS A 406 13.70 -8.74 -11.72
N GLY A 407 14.99 -9.03 -11.80
CA GLY A 407 15.53 -10.09 -12.65
C GLY A 407 15.55 -9.72 -14.14
N VAL A 408 15.59 -8.42 -14.45
CA VAL A 408 15.42 -7.90 -15.80
C VAL A 408 16.74 -7.35 -16.34
N LYS A 409 17.13 -7.75 -17.55
CA LYS A 409 18.40 -7.36 -18.14
C LYS A 409 18.32 -6.04 -18.89
N LEU A 410 19.32 -5.19 -18.75
CA LEU A 410 19.45 -3.93 -19.49
C LEU A 410 19.99 -4.15 -20.91
N LYS A 411 19.37 -3.51 -21.89
CA LYS A 411 19.82 -3.42 -23.30
C LYS A 411 20.86 -2.32 -23.49
N ARG A 412 20.78 -1.25 -22.70
CA ARG A 412 21.67 -0.09 -22.77
C ARG A 412 21.98 0.45 -21.38
N SER A 413 23.06 1.22 -21.28
CA SER A 413 23.46 1.86 -20.04
C SER A 413 22.45 2.94 -19.61
N VAL A 414 22.27 3.10 -18.31
CA VAL A 414 21.37 4.10 -17.69
C VAL A 414 22.15 4.84 -16.62
N ALA A 415 22.14 6.18 -16.65
CA ALA A 415 22.88 7.01 -15.70
C ALA A 415 22.21 7.03 -14.32
N ALA A 416 22.99 7.26 -13.26
CA ALA A 416 22.47 7.43 -11.90
C ALA A 416 21.36 8.50 -11.85
N GLY A 417 20.26 8.19 -11.16
CA GLY A 417 19.10 9.07 -11.03
C GLY A 417 18.18 9.14 -12.26
N ALA A 418 18.57 8.54 -13.39
CA ALA A 418 17.70 8.48 -14.56
C ALA A 418 16.63 7.39 -14.39
N PRO A 419 15.39 7.63 -14.88
CA PRO A 419 14.38 6.59 -14.91
C PRO A 419 14.74 5.52 -15.93
N VAL A 420 14.40 4.28 -15.61
CA VAL A 420 14.47 3.13 -16.53
C VAL A 420 13.15 3.07 -17.28
N THR A 421 13.21 2.83 -18.59
CA THR A 421 12.05 2.73 -19.49
C THR A 421 11.86 1.30 -19.98
N TRP A 422 10.67 0.98 -20.49
CA TRP A 422 10.38 -0.27 -21.21
C TRP A 422 11.37 -0.52 -22.36
N GLY A 423 11.88 0.54 -22.99
CA GLY A 423 12.86 0.46 -24.08
C GLY A 423 14.27 0.08 -23.63
N ASP A 424 14.59 0.26 -22.34
CA ASP A 424 15.93 0.01 -21.79
C ASP A 424 16.16 -1.44 -21.42
N VAL A 425 15.10 -2.26 -21.38
CA VAL A 425 15.15 -3.61 -20.78
C VAL A 425 14.66 -4.72 -21.69
N GLU A 426 15.22 -5.91 -21.50
CA GLU A 426 14.74 -7.17 -22.06
C GLU A 426 13.73 -7.80 -21.10
N LEU A 427 12.47 -7.83 -21.50
CA LEU A 427 11.39 -8.44 -20.73
C LEU A 427 10.83 -9.64 -21.48
N GLY A 428 10.63 -10.73 -20.75
CA GLY A 428 9.88 -11.88 -21.25
C GLY A 428 8.38 -11.58 -21.33
N ASP A 429 7.63 -12.58 -21.77
CA ASP A 429 6.17 -12.55 -21.73
C ASP A 429 5.68 -13.18 -20.42
N SER A 430 4.88 -12.44 -19.66
CA SER A 430 4.25 -12.94 -18.43
C SER A 430 2.86 -12.33 -18.25
N GLU A 431 2.02 -13.01 -17.48
CA GLU A 431 0.67 -12.53 -17.14
C GLU A 431 0.69 -11.12 -16.54
N ALA A 432 1.62 -10.85 -15.62
CA ALA A 432 1.77 -9.54 -14.99
C ALA A 432 2.17 -8.45 -15.99
N ILE A 433 3.06 -8.75 -16.94
CA ILE A 433 3.51 -7.81 -17.97
C ILE A 433 2.36 -7.51 -18.94
N ARG A 434 1.63 -8.54 -19.41
CA ARG A 434 0.47 -8.37 -20.28
C ARG A 434 -0.61 -7.52 -19.62
N PHE A 435 -0.95 -7.85 -18.38
CA PHE A 435 -1.97 -7.12 -17.62
C PHE A 435 -1.57 -5.67 -17.34
N ARG A 436 -0.30 -5.42 -17.01
CA ARG A 436 0.22 -4.05 -16.86
C ARG A 436 0.12 -3.25 -18.15
N ARG A 437 0.51 -3.83 -19.29
CA ARG A 437 0.39 -3.17 -20.60
C ARG A 437 -1.06 -2.90 -21.00
N GLU A 438 -1.97 -3.82 -20.69
CA GLU A 438 -3.40 -3.62 -20.86
C GLU A 438 -3.91 -2.45 -20.03
N MET A 439 -3.47 -2.34 -18.76
CA MET A 439 -3.80 -1.19 -17.92
C MET A 439 -3.29 0.11 -18.52
N GLU A 440 -2.03 0.17 -18.94
CA GLU A 440 -1.46 1.37 -19.57
C GLU A 440 -2.27 1.80 -20.80
N GLN A 441 -2.72 0.85 -21.63
CA GLN A 441 -3.61 1.13 -22.77
C GLN A 441 -4.99 1.61 -22.33
N ALA A 442 -5.59 0.99 -21.32
CA ALA A 442 -6.92 1.29 -20.82
C ALA A 442 -7.03 2.65 -20.10
N PHE A 443 -5.89 3.22 -19.70
CA PHE A 443 -5.79 4.51 -19.02
C PHE A 443 -4.89 5.53 -19.77
N ALA A 444 -4.42 5.18 -20.97
CA ALA A 444 -3.72 6.14 -21.82
C ALA A 444 -4.66 7.33 -22.11
N PRO A 445 -4.15 8.57 -22.13
CA PRO A 445 -4.94 9.72 -22.56
C PRO A 445 -5.55 9.38 -23.92
N SER A 446 -6.88 9.40 -24.01
CA SER A 446 -7.56 9.20 -25.28
C SER A 446 -6.97 10.21 -26.26
N GLN A 447 -6.30 9.75 -27.32
CA GLN A 447 -5.98 10.60 -28.44
C GLN A 447 -7.32 11.07 -28.99
N THR A 448 -7.79 12.24 -28.53
CA THR A 448 -8.86 12.94 -29.21
C THR A 448 -8.34 13.13 -30.62
N ARG A 449 -8.92 12.39 -31.57
CA ARG A 449 -8.71 12.60 -32.98
C ARG A 449 -8.88 14.10 -33.22
N ALA A 450 -7.78 14.79 -33.47
CA ALA A 450 -7.80 16.02 -34.22
C ALA A 450 -8.26 15.65 -35.64
N ALA A 451 -9.56 15.41 -35.79
CA ALA A 451 -10.22 15.43 -37.08
C ALA A 451 -10.73 16.86 -37.23
N GLY A 452 -9.90 17.68 -37.88
CA GLY A 452 -10.36 18.88 -38.58
C GLY A 452 -11.07 18.50 -39.88
#